data_AF-A0A9P0E3V1-F1
#
_entry.id   AF-A0A9P0E3V1-F1
#
_cell.length_a   1.000
_cell.length_b   1.000
_cell.length_c   1.000
_cell.angle_alpha   90.00
_cell.angle_beta   90.00
_cell.angle_gamma   90.00
#
_symmetry.space_group_name_H-M   'P 1'
#
loop_
_entity.id
_entity.type
_entity.pdbx_description
1 polymer ?
#
loop_
_entity_poly.entity_id
_entity_poly.type
_entity_poly.pdbx_seq_one_letter_code
_entity_poly.pdbx_strand_id
1 'polypeptide(L)'
;MYLRGRPVVLYAPSNLVDTYDVVKVAAPPQQKLELEWVLALHPERMQLASGQVGGHDGRAHIRVWDSITLATLAVIGLGEIHASVACLAFSKTDGGKYLCGIDDSNEHNISIWDWESGDEGVKVAEVKVK
;
A
#
# COMPACT_ATOMS: atom_id res chain seq x y z
N MET A 1 -27.79 -2.87 -18.71
CA MET A 1 -26.49 -2.21 -18.41
C MET A 1 -25.95 -1.60 -19.69
N TYR A 2 -25.20 -0.51 -19.64
CA TYR A 2 -24.51 0.05 -20.82
C TYR A 2 -23.01 0.12 -20.55
N LEU A 3 -22.19 -0.33 -21.51
CA LEU A 3 -20.74 -0.17 -21.47
C LEU A 3 -20.32 0.68 -22.66
N ARG A 4 -19.70 1.84 -22.39
CA ARG A 4 -19.30 2.83 -23.42
C ARG A 4 -20.44 3.18 -24.39
N GLY A 5 -21.64 3.40 -23.85
CA GLY A 5 -22.83 3.74 -24.62
C GLY A 5 -23.49 2.58 -25.38
N ARG A 6 -22.91 1.37 -25.35
CA ARG A 6 -23.50 0.18 -25.99
C ARG A 6 -24.32 -0.63 -24.98
N PRO A 7 -25.56 -1.04 -25.31
CA PRO A 7 -26.36 -1.85 -24.42
C PRO A 7 -25.76 -3.25 -24.27
N VAL A 8 -25.66 -3.70 -23.03
CA VAL A 8 -25.35 -5.09 -22.64
C VAL A 8 -26.60 -5.67 -21.99
N VAL A 9 -27.14 -6.71 -22.63
CA VAL A 9 -28.31 -7.45 -22.14
C VAL A 9 -27.84 -8.47 -21.12
N LEU A 10 -28.41 -8.43 -19.92
CA LEU A 10 -28.19 -9.39 -18.86
C LEU A 10 -29.52 -10.08 -18.58
N TYR A 11 -29.54 -11.39 -18.67
CA TYR A 11 -30.72 -12.19 -18.38
C TYR A 11 -30.73 -12.60 -16.92
N ALA A 12 -31.81 -12.30 -16.20
CA ALA A 12 -32.02 -12.84 -14.87
C ALA A 12 -32.36 -14.34 -14.96
N PRO A 13 -31.99 -15.15 -13.95
CA PRO A 13 -32.44 -16.54 -13.85
C PRO A 13 -33.96 -16.64 -13.90
N SER A 14 -34.50 -17.65 -14.61
CA SER A 14 -35.94 -17.79 -14.84
C SER A 14 -36.76 -17.88 -13.55
N ASN A 15 -36.21 -18.45 -12.49
CA ASN A 15 -36.84 -18.57 -11.18
C ASN A 15 -36.91 -17.26 -10.38
N LEU A 16 -36.28 -16.19 -10.86
CA LEU A 16 -36.24 -14.90 -10.20
C LEU A 16 -37.03 -13.81 -10.95
N VAL A 17 -37.54 -14.09 -12.15
CA VAL A 17 -38.18 -13.10 -13.04
C VAL A 17 -39.28 -12.28 -12.34
N ASP A 18 -40.12 -12.93 -11.51
CA ASP A 18 -41.24 -12.27 -10.84
C ASP A 18 -40.84 -11.49 -9.58
N THR A 19 -39.63 -11.73 -9.07
CA THR A 19 -39.14 -11.18 -7.78
C THR A 19 -37.91 -10.29 -7.93
N TYR A 20 -37.35 -10.21 -9.12
CA TYR A 20 -36.12 -9.49 -9.39
C TYR A 20 -36.39 -7.99 -9.47
N ASP A 21 -35.94 -7.28 -8.43
CA ASP A 21 -36.01 -5.83 -8.37
C ASP A 21 -34.70 -5.20 -8.87
N VAL A 22 -34.79 -4.50 -10.01
CA VAL A 22 -33.66 -3.82 -10.66
C VAL A 22 -33.15 -2.62 -9.85
N VAL A 23 -33.99 -2.04 -8.99
CA VAL A 23 -33.60 -0.90 -8.14
C VAL A 23 -33.15 -1.32 -6.74
N LYS A 24 -33.23 -2.61 -6.40
CA LYS A 24 -32.79 -3.12 -5.10
C LYS A 24 -31.29 -2.96 -4.93
N VAL A 25 -30.91 -2.24 -3.88
CA VAL A 25 -29.50 -2.07 -3.50
C VAL A 25 -29.07 -3.26 -2.65
N ALA A 26 -27.98 -3.93 -3.05
CA ALA A 26 -27.37 -5.00 -2.26
C ALA A 26 -26.66 -4.40 -1.03
N ALA A 27 -26.76 -5.08 0.11
CA ALA A 27 -25.96 -4.73 1.28
C ALA A 27 -24.47 -4.95 0.97
N PRO A 28 -23.56 -4.15 1.55
CA PRO A 28 -22.13 -4.36 1.39
C PRO A 28 -21.74 -5.78 1.85
N PRO A 29 -20.77 -6.42 1.18
CA PRO A 29 -20.31 -7.74 1.58
C PRO A 29 -19.76 -7.71 3.01
N GLN A 30 -20.05 -8.76 3.78
CA GLN A 30 -19.54 -8.91 5.16
C GLN A 30 -18.06 -9.25 5.21
N GLN A 31 -17.49 -9.72 4.10
CA GLN A 31 -16.09 -10.08 3.99
C GLN A 31 -15.24 -8.82 3.78
N LYS A 32 -14.35 -8.56 4.73
CA LYS A 32 -13.36 -7.48 4.64
C LYS A 32 -12.16 -8.03 3.87
N LEU A 33 -11.71 -7.31 2.84
CA LEU A 33 -10.47 -7.66 2.14
C LEU A 33 -9.31 -7.46 3.12
N GLU A 34 -8.47 -8.48 3.28
CA GLU A 34 -7.18 -8.39 3.96
C GLU A 34 -6.11 -8.08 2.92
N LEU A 35 -5.28 -7.09 3.20
CA LEU A 35 -4.21 -6.66 2.31
C LEU A 35 -2.97 -7.52 2.52
N GLU A 36 -2.31 -7.84 1.41
CA GLU A 36 -0.96 -8.39 1.41
C GLU A 36 0.01 -7.21 1.58
N TRP A 37 0.46 -6.96 2.81
CA TRP A 37 1.35 -5.84 3.13
C TRP A 37 2.75 -6.31 3.48
N VAL A 38 3.73 -5.53 3.07
CA VAL A 38 5.10 -5.60 3.60
C VAL A 38 5.14 -4.76 4.87
N LEU A 39 5.52 -5.38 6.00
CA LEU A 39 5.59 -4.76 7.33
C LEU A 39 7.00 -4.92 7.91
N ALA A 40 7.51 -3.87 8.56
CA ALA A 40 8.70 -3.92 9.39
C ALA A 40 8.40 -3.33 10.77
N LEU A 41 8.90 -3.99 11.82
CA LEU A 41 8.79 -3.53 13.21
C LEU A 41 10.09 -2.84 13.62
N HIS A 42 9.98 -1.67 14.22
CA HIS A 42 11.12 -0.94 14.78
C HIS A 42 11.71 -1.73 15.97
N PRO A 43 13.04 -1.88 16.08
CA PRO A 43 13.67 -2.79 17.05
C PRO A 43 13.48 -2.40 18.52
N GLU A 44 13.40 -1.10 18.82
CA GLU A 44 13.39 -0.60 20.21
C GLU A 44 12.11 0.16 20.60
N ARG A 45 11.25 0.48 19.63
CA ARG A 45 10.09 1.35 19.79
C ARG A 45 8.87 0.69 19.20
N MET A 46 7.68 1.09 19.66
CA MET A 46 6.40 0.56 19.19
C MET A 46 5.96 1.21 17.87
N GLN A 47 6.89 1.32 16.91
CA GLN A 47 6.69 1.92 15.60
C GLN A 47 6.75 0.85 14.51
N LEU A 48 5.93 1.02 13.48
CA LEU A 48 5.79 0.09 12.37
C LEU A 48 6.02 0.84 11.05
N ALA A 49 6.64 0.18 10.09
CA ALA A 49 6.68 0.64 8.71
C ALA A 49 5.86 -0.28 7.82
N SER A 50 5.06 0.28 6.92
CA SER A 50 4.30 -0.45 5.92
C SER A 50 4.53 0.13 4.53
N GLY A 51 4.72 -0.76 3.55
CA GLY A 51 4.86 -0.39 2.14
C GLY A 51 3.54 -0.51 1.38
N GLN A 52 3.36 0.29 0.33
CA GLN A 52 2.18 0.19 -0.53
C GLN A 52 2.51 0.12 -2.03
N VAL A 53 1.59 -0.49 -2.78
CA VAL A 53 1.55 -0.48 -4.24
C VAL A 53 1.03 0.87 -4.73
N GLY A 54 1.56 1.35 -5.86
CA GLY A 54 1.01 2.49 -6.59
C GLY A 54 -0.37 2.16 -7.16
N GLY A 55 -1.35 3.02 -6.88
CA GLY A 55 -2.70 2.90 -7.42
C GLY A 55 -2.88 3.62 -8.75
N HIS A 56 -4.11 3.64 -9.26
CA HIS A 56 -4.46 4.35 -10.50
C HIS A 56 -4.08 5.84 -10.47
N ASP A 57 -4.26 6.49 -9.31
CA ASP A 57 -3.95 7.91 -9.08
C ASP A 57 -2.91 8.12 -7.96
N GLY A 58 -2.37 7.04 -7.39
CA GLY A 58 -1.54 7.08 -6.18
C GLY A 58 -0.13 6.54 -6.43
N ARG A 59 0.89 7.19 -5.87
CA ARG A 59 2.27 6.71 -5.97
C ARG A 59 2.59 5.70 -4.87
N ALA A 60 3.42 4.71 -5.19
CA ALA A 60 4.00 3.83 -4.18
C ALA A 60 4.78 4.67 -3.15
N HIS A 61 4.69 4.28 -1.88
CA HIS A 61 5.40 4.92 -0.78
C HIS A 61 5.43 4.01 0.44
N ILE A 62 6.21 4.41 1.44
CA ILE A 62 6.29 3.76 2.75
C ILE A 62 5.66 4.70 3.78
N ARG A 63 4.94 4.15 4.77
CA ARG A 63 4.48 4.89 5.94
C ARG A 63 5.10 4.32 7.18
N VAL A 64 5.67 5.20 8.01
CA VAL A 64 6.05 4.85 9.39
C VAL A 64 4.97 5.38 10.30
N TRP A 65 4.49 4.56 11.24
CA TRP A 65 3.37 4.89 12.12
C TRP A 65 3.56 4.31 13.51
N ASP A 66 2.98 4.98 14.50
CA ASP A 66 2.97 4.54 15.89
C ASP A 66 1.87 3.50 16.11
N SER A 67 2.24 2.33 16.63
CA SER A 67 1.30 1.20 16.77
C SER A 67 0.25 1.36 17.86
N ILE A 68 0.43 2.32 18.78
CA ILE A 68 -0.47 2.55 19.91
C ILE A 68 -1.49 3.63 19.54
N THR A 69 -0.99 4.77 19.08
CA THR A 69 -1.79 5.95 18.73
C THR A 69 -2.34 5.91 17.31
N LEU A 70 -1.79 5.04 16.45
CA LEU A 70 -2.07 4.94 15.02
C LEU A 70 -1.72 6.20 14.23
N ALA A 71 -0.94 7.12 14.82
CA ALA A 71 -0.47 8.32 14.15
C ALA A 71 0.54 7.95 13.06
N THR A 72 0.38 8.49 11.85
CA THR A 72 1.42 8.44 10.84
C THR A 72 2.52 9.41 11.24
N LEU A 73 3.75 8.90 11.33
CA LEU A 73 4.94 9.64 11.74
C LEU A 73 5.75 10.14 10.54
N ALA A 74 5.80 9.34 9.46
CA ALA A 74 6.49 9.72 8.23
C ALA A 74 5.84 9.08 6.99
N VAL A 75 5.93 9.76 5.85
CA VAL A 75 5.50 9.29 4.52
C VAL A 75 6.68 9.39 3.56
N ILE A 76 7.30 8.24 3.26
CA ILE A 76 8.64 8.17 2.68
C ILE A 76 8.56 7.71 1.22
N GLY A 77 9.39 8.31 0.37
CA GLY A 77 9.63 7.83 -1.00
C GLY A 77 8.52 8.17 -2.00
N LEU A 78 7.68 9.17 -1.71
CA LEU A 78 6.65 9.65 -2.64
C LEU A 78 7.28 10.12 -3.96
N GLY A 79 7.02 9.37 -5.03
CA GLY A 79 7.58 9.67 -6.36
C GLY A 79 9.00 9.20 -6.58
N GLU A 80 9.61 8.55 -5.59
CA GLU A 80 10.92 7.90 -5.71
C GLU A 80 10.80 6.39 -5.76
N ILE A 81 9.85 5.80 -5.02
CA ILE A 81 9.57 4.37 -5.05
C ILE A 81 8.72 4.05 -6.27
N HIS A 82 9.17 3.08 -7.06
CA HIS A 82 8.53 2.71 -8.30
C HIS A 82 7.66 1.45 -8.15
N ALA A 83 6.47 1.47 -8.76
CA ALA A 83 5.48 0.38 -8.78
C ALA A 83 4.92 -0.04 -7.41
N SER A 84 5.73 -0.62 -6.53
CA SER A 84 5.36 -1.08 -5.20
C SER A 84 6.57 -1.23 -4.29
N VAL A 85 6.31 -1.34 -2.99
CA VAL A 85 7.32 -1.72 -1.99
C VAL A 85 7.29 -3.23 -1.81
N ALA A 86 8.39 -3.90 -2.12
CA ALA A 86 8.54 -5.36 -2.07
C ALA A 86 9.04 -5.86 -0.71
N CYS A 87 9.97 -5.11 -0.08
CA CYS A 87 10.60 -5.49 1.19
C CYS A 87 10.88 -4.27 2.06
N LEU A 88 10.81 -4.44 3.38
CA LEU A 88 11.16 -3.41 4.37
C LEU A 88 11.98 -4.00 5.52
N ALA A 89 12.95 -3.23 6.02
CA ALA A 89 13.68 -3.57 7.23
C ALA A 89 14.23 -2.34 7.95
N PHE A 90 14.01 -2.24 9.26
CA PHE A 90 14.71 -1.28 10.11
C PHE A 90 16.13 -1.75 10.42
N SER A 91 17.06 -0.80 10.48
CA SER A 91 18.42 -1.01 10.98
C SER A 91 18.41 -1.48 12.43
N LYS A 92 19.04 -2.63 12.72
CA LYS A 92 19.08 -3.15 14.09
C LYS A 92 20.23 -2.58 14.93
N THR A 93 21.37 -2.33 14.29
CA THR A 93 22.60 -1.86 14.94
C THR A 93 22.58 -0.36 15.21
N ASP A 94 21.80 0.40 14.44
CA ASP A 94 21.67 1.85 14.55
C ASP A 94 20.41 2.26 15.33
N GLY A 95 19.89 1.36 16.18
CA GLY A 95 18.72 1.62 17.02
C GLY A 95 17.42 1.84 16.24
N GLY A 96 17.33 1.38 15.00
CA GLY A 96 16.17 1.59 14.13
C GLY A 96 16.16 2.91 13.38
N LYS A 97 17.21 3.75 13.51
CA LYS A 97 17.29 5.06 12.86
C LYS A 97 17.09 5.02 11.33
N TYR A 98 17.65 4.01 10.68
CA TYR A 98 17.53 3.83 9.23
C TYR A 98 16.47 2.79 8.87
N LEU A 99 15.73 3.05 7.80
CA LEU A 99 14.78 2.14 7.17
C LEU A 99 15.23 1.82 5.74
N CYS A 100 15.39 0.54 5.44
CA CYS A 100 15.66 0.03 4.10
C CYS A 100 14.34 -0.38 3.42
N GLY A 101 14.17 0.01 2.15
CA GLY A 101 13.08 -0.41 1.29
C GLY A 101 13.58 -0.88 -0.07
N ILE A 102 12.99 -1.98 -0.55
CA ILE A 102 13.21 -2.48 -1.92
C ILE A 102 11.93 -2.27 -2.71
N ASP A 103 12.04 -1.72 -3.92
CA ASP A 103 10.89 -1.54 -4.81
C ASP A 103 10.77 -2.63 -5.89
N ASP A 104 9.60 -2.70 -6.51
CA ASP A 104 9.31 -3.60 -7.64
C ASP A 104 9.59 -2.92 -9.00
N SER A 105 10.57 -2.03 -9.07
CA SER A 105 11.09 -1.58 -10.36
C SER A 105 11.82 -2.72 -11.07
N ASN A 106 12.05 -2.56 -12.38
CA ASN A 106 12.84 -3.53 -13.17
C ASN A 106 14.27 -3.73 -12.65
N GLU A 107 14.81 -2.78 -11.87
CA GLU A 107 16.16 -2.83 -11.30
C GLU A 107 16.15 -3.17 -9.79
N HIS A 108 14.97 -3.52 -9.23
CA HIS A 108 14.75 -3.81 -7.82
C HIS A 108 15.54 -2.88 -6.90
N ASN A 109 15.20 -1.60 -6.93
CA ASN A 109 16.00 -0.55 -6.33
C ASN A 109 15.98 -0.67 -4.81
N ILE A 110 17.15 -0.68 -4.20
CA ILE A 110 17.34 -0.69 -2.75
C ILE A 110 17.58 0.75 -2.31
N SER A 111 16.71 1.28 -1.46
CA SER A 111 16.82 2.62 -0.91
C SER A 111 16.90 2.59 0.62
N ILE A 112 17.74 3.45 1.19
CA ILE A 112 17.90 3.60 2.64
C ILE A 112 17.48 5.01 3.01
N TRP A 113 16.69 5.12 4.08
CA TRP A 113 16.08 6.36 4.54
C TRP A 113 16.37 6.59 6.02
N ASP A 114 16.75 7.80 6.37
CA ASP A 114 16.68 8.33 7.73
C ASP A 114 15.25 8.82 7.93
N TRP A 115 14.41 7.96 8.53
CA TRP A 115 12.96 8.15 8.55
C TRP A 115 12.50 9.16 9.61
N GLU A 116 13.33 9.42 10.62
CA GLU A 116 13.06 10.40 11.68
C GLU A 116 13.38 11.83 11.24
N SER A 117 14.20 11.97 10.18
CA SER A 117 14.61 13.26 9.64
C SER A 117 13.50 13.90 8.80
N GLY A 118 12.49 14.45 9.48
CA GLY A 118 11.35 15.14 8.88
C GLY A 118 10.22 14.21 8.42
N ASP A 119 9.06 14.79 8.09
CA ASP A 119 7.83 14.04 7.79
C ASP A 119 7.93 13.18 6.51
N GLU A 120 8.86 13.47 5.62
CA GLU A 120 9.11 12.70 4.39
C GLU A 120 10.32 11.74 4.50
N GLY A 121 11.06 11.83 5.61
CA GLY A 121 12.38 11.22 5.75
C GLY A 121 13.42 11.79 4.78
N VAL A 122 14.68 11.41 4.98
CA VAL A 122 15.79 11.79 4.09
C VAL A 122 16.40 10.53 3.50
N LYS A 123 16.45 10.45 2.16
CA LYS A 123 17.15 9.37 1.46
C LYS A 123 18.66 9.49 1.72
N VAL A 124 19.24 8.47 2.33
CA VAL A 124 20.67 8.43 2.68
C VAL A 124 21.49 7.68 1.64
N ALA A 125 20.89 6.65 1.01
CA ALA A 125 21.56 5.86 -0.02
C ALA A 125 20.56 5.20 -0.96
N GLU A 126 21.03 4.87 -2.16
CA GLU A 126 20.27 4.17 -3.20
C GLU A 126 21.22 3.26 -3.99
N VAL A 127 20.80 2.02 -4.27
CA VAL A 127 21.53 1.04 -5.05
C VAL A 127 20.57 0.32 -5.99
N LYS A 128 20.87 0.39 -7.28
CA LYS A 128 20.15 -0.34 -8.34
C LYS A 128 20.81 -1.70 -8.55
N VAL A 129 20.04 -2.78 -8.40
CA VAL A 129 20.55 -4.14 -8.58
C VAL A 129 20.54 -4.43 -10.09
N LYS A 130 21.72 -4.74 -10.64
CA LYS A 130 21.89 -5.13 -12.05
C LYS A 130 21.83 -6.63 -12.23
#